data_AF-A0A972VCI4-F1
#
_entry.id   AF-A0A972VCI4-F1
#
_cell.length_a   1.000
_cell.length_b   1.000
_cell.length_c   1.000
_cell.angle_alpha   90.00
_cell.angle_beta   90.00
_cell.angle_gamma   90.00
#
_symmetry.space_group_name_H-M   'P 1'
#
loop_
_entity.id
_entity.type
_entity.pdbx_description
1 polymer ?
#
loop_
_entity_poly.entity_id
_entity_poly.type
_entity_poly.pdbx_seq_one_letter_code
_entity_poly.pdbx_strand_id
1 'polypeptide(L)'
;MFRDQTRFLYVGLVCIALTLGSCTTEKKGSSMGISKSDFGKTPAGDLVDLYTLTNANGLECRIITWGGTCVSLKVPDRNGTLGDIMLGHDSLEGYLSHDT
;
A
#
# COMPACT_ATOMS: atom_id res chain seq x y z
N MET A 1 -59.44 2.95 10.52
CA MET A 1 -58.83 3.14 9.19
C MET A 1 -57.55 3.99 9.20
N PHE A 2 -57.31 4.86 10.21
CA PHE A 2 -56.14 5.76 10.27
C PHE A 2 -54.97 5.28 11.18
N ARG A 3 -54.94 3.99 11.54
CA ARG A 3 -53.99 3.42 12.53
C ARG A 3 -53.02 2.38 11.96
N ASP A 4 -53.14 2.07 10.66
CA ASP A 4 -52.24 1.15 9.95
C ASP A 4 -51.01 1.86 9.36
N GLN A 5 -51.15 3.12 8.94
CA GLN A 5 -50.12 3.82 8.17
C GLN A 5 -48.84 4.12 8.97
N THR A 6 -48.95 4.31 10.29
CA THR A 6 -47.81 4.50 11.20
C THR A 6 -47.05 3.22 11.53
N ARG A 7 -47.67 2.03 11.38
CA ARG A 7 -47.00 0.74 11.63
C ARG A 7 -46.15 0.32 10.44
N PHE A 8 -46.61 0.59 9.21
CA PHE A 8 -45.83 0.35 7.99
C PHE A 8 -44.58 1.25 7.90
N LEU A 9 -44.67 2.50 8.34
CA LEU A 9 -43.52 3.42 8.34
C LEU A 9 -42.43 2.99 9.35
N TYR A 10 -42.83 2.40 10.49
CA TYR A 10 -41.90 1.97 11.55
C TYR A 10 -41.18 0.66 11.21
N VAL A 11 -41.86 -0.30 10.56
CA VAL A 11 -41.25 -1.56 10.09
C VAL A 11 -40.26 -1.31 8.95
N GLY A 12 -40.54 -0.34 8.06
CA GLY A 12 -39.60 0.08 7.01
C GLY A 12 -38.32 0.73 7.55
N LEU A 13 -38.42 1.47 8.66
CA LEU A 13 -37.29 2.15 9.31
C LEU A 13 -36.34 1.17 10.03
N VAL A 14 -36.86 0.05 10.56
CA VAL A 14 -36.05 -0.98 11.24
C VAL A 14 -35.23 -1.82 10.25
N CYS A 15 -35.70 -2.01 9.01
CA CYS A 15 -34.96 -2.77 7.99
C CYS A 15 -33.73 -2.02 7.42
N ILE A 16 -33.73 -0.68 7.45
CA ILE A 16 -32.61 0.13 6.95
C ILE A 16 -31.45 0.20 7.97
N ALA A 17 -31.72 -0.02 9.26
CA ALA A 17 -30.69 -0.06 10.30
C ALA A 17 -29.90 -1.40 10.35
N LEU A 18 -30.43 -2.48 9.75
CA LEU A 18 -29.81 -3.80 9.76
C LEU A 18 -28.99 -4.12 8.49
N THR A 19 -29.04 -3.29 7.46
CA THR A 19 -28.30 -3.53 6.19
C THR A 19 -26.99 -2.77 6.08
N LEU A 20 -26.61 -1.98 7.09
CA LEU A 20 -25.32 -1.26 7.16
C LEU A 20 -24.13 -2.15 7.61
N GLY A 21 -24.35 -3.46 7.76
CA GLY A 21 -23.36 -4.41 8.26
C GLY A 21 -22.47 -5.10 7.22
N SER A 22 -22.58 -4.76 5.93
CA SER A 22 -21.72 -5.34 4.90
C SER A 22 -20.73 -4.31 4.38
N CYS A 23 -19.68 -4.06 5.16
CA CYS A 23 -18.42 -3.58 4.59
C CYS A 23 -17.89 -4.72 3.70
N THR A 24 -18.22 -4.66 2.41
CA THR A 24 -17.55 -5.49 1.41
C THR A 24 -16.10 -5.04 1.38
N THR A 25 -15.24 -5.81 2.04
CA THR A 25 -13.79 -5.70 1.87
C THR A 25 -13.47 -6.05 0.43
N GLU A 26 -13.36 -5.04 -0.42
CA GLU A 26 -12.86 -5.19 -1.78
C GLU A 26 -11.41 -5.68 -1.70
N LYS A 27 -11.18 -6.96 -1.99
CA LYS A 27 -9.84 -7.46 -2.30
C LYS A 27 -9.41 -6.82 -3.62
N LYS A 28 -8.67 -5.71 -3.51
CA LYS A 28 -8.00 -5.05 -4.64
C LYS A 28 -7.05 -6.07 -5.28
N GLY A 29 -7.40 -6.55 -6.48
CA GLY A 29 -6.53 -7.39 -7.27
C GLY A 29 -5.21 -6.67 -7.54
N SER A 30 -4.12 -7.20 -7.03
CA SER A 30 -2.78 -6.65 -7.17
C SER A 30 -2.37 -6.64 -8.65
N SER A 31 -2.27 -5.45 -9.23
CA SER A 31 -1.68 -5.26 -10.56
C SER A 31 -0.17 -5.39 -10.47
N MET A 32 0.41 -6.29 -11.27
CA MET A 32 1.86 -6.35 -11.47
C MET A 32 2.31 -5.10 -12.21
N GLY A 33 3.37 -4.45 -11.73
CA GLY A 33 3.82 -3.18 -12.29
C GLY A 33 5.25 -2.84 -11.91
N ILE A 34 5.88 -2.03 -12.76
CA ILE A 34 7.15 -1.37 -12.47
C ILE A 34 6.93 0.13 -12.59
N SER A 35 7.36 0.89 -11.59
CA SER A 35 7.38 2.35 -11.63
C SER A 35 8.77 2.86 -11.30
N LYS A 36 9.07 4.06 -11.81
CA LYS A 36 10.35 4.74 -11.64
C LYS A 36 10.08 6.11 -11.03
N SER A 37 10.85 6.49 -10.02
CA SER A 37 10.86 7.83 -9.42
C SER A 37 12.29 8.30 -9.15
N ASP A 38 12.46 9.59 -8.93
CA ASP A 38 13.75 10.16 -8.49
C ASP A 38 13.98 9.78 -7.01
N PHE A 39 15.20 9.36 -6.66
CA PHE A 39 15.62 9.08 -5.29
C PHE A 39 16.58 10.13 -4.73
N GLY A 40 17.35 10.79 -5.60
CA GLY A 40 18.32 11.81 -5.22
C GLY A 40 19.51 11.90 -6.17
N LYS A 41 20.56 12.61 -5.73
CA LYS A 41 21.81 12.75 -6.48
C LYS A 41 23.01 12.41 -5.62
N THR A 42 24.03 11.81 -6.23
CA THR A 42 25.31 11.56 -5.56
C THR A 42 26.07 12.88 -5.35
N PRO A 43 27.08 12.92 -4.46
CA PRO A 43 27.95 14.09 -4.31
C PRO A 43 28.72 14.43 -5.60
N ALA A 44 28.92 13.45 -6.48
CA ALA A 44 29.51 13.63 -7.81
C ALA A 44 28.53 14.23 -8.84
N GLY A 45 27.23 14.31 -8.51
CA GLY A 45 26.18 14.88 -9.35
C GLY A 45 25.39 13.85 -10.17
N ASP A 46 25.66 12.55 -10.02
CA ASP A 46 24.94 11.49 -10.72
C ASP A 46 23.52 11.32 -10.18
N LEU A 47 22.55 11.16 -11.08
CA LEU A 47 21.16 10.90 -10.69
C LEU A 47 20.99 9.46 -10.21
N VAL A 48 20.29 9.31 -9.08
CA VAL A 48 19.90 8.02 -8.53
C VAL A 48 18.39 7.88 -8.67
N ASP A 49 17.96 6.83 -9.36
CA ASP A 49 16.55 6.52 -9.56
C ASP A 49 16.11 5.41 -8.60
N LEU A 50 14.86 5.47 -8.16
CA LEU A 50 14.17 4.41 -7.41
C LEU A 50 13.20 3.67 -8.34
N TYR A 51 13.36 2.36 -8.41
CA TYR A 51 12.46 1.44 -9.09
C TYR A 51 11.58 0.74 -8.07
N THR A 52 10.27 0.84 -8.22
CA THR A 52 9.29 0.09 -7.40
C THR A 52 8.67 -1.00 -8.26
N LEU A 53 8.81 -2.25 -7.82
CA LEU A 53 8.26 -3.44 -8.45
C LEU A 53 7.13 -3.98 -7.58
N THR A 54 5.94 -4.11 -8.16
CA THR A 54 4.79 -4.74 -7.51
C THR A 54 4.45 -6.05 -8.21
N ASN A 55 4.17 -7.11 -7.45
CA ASN A 55 3.71 -8.37 -8.02
C ASN A 55 2.21 -8.58 -7.79
N ALA A 56 1.65 -9.59 -8.48
CA ALA A 56 0.24 -9.94 -8.37
C ALA A 56 -0.16 -10.55 -7.01
N ASN A 57 0.80 -10.82 -6.12
CA ASN A 57 0.59 -11.40 -4.79
C ASN A 57 0.74 -10.37 -3.66
N GLY A 58 0.84 -9.08 -3.99
CA GLY A 58 0.95 -8.00 -3.00
C GLY A 58 2.37 -7.71 -2.50
N LEU A 59 3.41 -8.32 -3.07
CA LEU A 59 4.79 -7.95 -2.77
C LEU A 59 5.15 -6.62 -3.44
N GLU A 60 5.82 -5.75 -2.70
CA GLU A 60 6.41 -4.50 -3.21
C GLU A 60 7.92 -4.51 -2.91
N CYS A 61 8.75 -4.37 -3.94
CA CYS A 61 10.20 -4.29 -3.83
C CYS A 61 10.66 -2.93 -4.37
N ARG A 62 11.57 -2.24 -3.66
CA ARG A 62 12.11 -0.95 -4.08
C ARG A 62 13.62 -1.03 -4.20
N ILE A 63 14.16 -0.65 -5.35
CA ILE A 63 15.58 -0.78 -5.71
C ILE A 63 16.09 0.55 -6.24
N ILE A 64 17.25 1.00 -5.79
CA ILE A 64 17.91 2.20 -6.31
C ILE A 64 18.98 1.86 -7.35
N THR A 65 19.23 2.75 -8.30
CA THR A 65 20.29 2.57 -9.32
C THR A 65 21.70 2.68 -8.73
N TRP A 66 21.84 3.27 -7.55
CA TRP A 66 23.10 3.32 -6.83
C TRP A 66 23.44 1.94 -6.25
N GLY A 67 24.42 1.27 -6.86
CA GLY A 67 24.86 -0.07 -6.46
C GLY A 67 23.82 -1.18 -6.63
N GLY A 68 22.65 -0.91 -7.25
CA GLY A 68 21.55 -1.86 -7.35
C GLY A 68 20.94 -2.22 -5.98
N THR A 69 21.02 -1.30 -5.02
CA THR A 69 20.67 -1.58 -3.62
C THR A 69 19.17 -1.71 -3.46
N CYS A 70 18.71 -2.78 -2.79
CA CYS A 70 17.32 -2.90 -2.39
C CYS A 70 17.10 -2.12 -1.09
N VAL A 71 16.20 -1.14 -1.13
CA VAL A 71 15.96 -0.20 -0.02
C VAL A 71 14.73 -0.56 0.80
N SER A 72 13.79 -1.31 0.23
CA SER A 72 12.57 -1.75 0.90
C SER A 72 12.03 -3.01 0.24
N LEU A 73 11.59 -3.96 1.05
CA LEU A 73 10.91 -5.17 0.59
C LEU A 73 9.71 -5.43 1.48
N LYS A 74 8.53 -5.10 0.98
CA LYS A 74 7.27 -5.32 1.67
C LYS A 74 6.66 -6.63 1.24
N VAL A 75 6.46 -7.51 2.20
CA VAL A 75 5.88 -8.84 1.99
C VAL A 75 4.62 -8.97 2.83
N PRO A 76 3.53 -9.53 2.28
CA PRO A 76 2.33 -9.81 3.07
C PRO A 76 2.61 -10.90 4.10
N ASP A 77 2.17 -10.69 5.33
CA ASP A 77 2.14 -11.69 6.38
C ASP A 77 1.02 -12.72 6.17
N ARG A 78 0.83 -13.64 7.12
CA ARG A 78 -0.23 -14.65 7.08
C ARG A 78 -1.65 -14.05 6.99
N ASN A 79 -1.85 -12.84 7.49
CA ASN A 79 -3.12 -12.13 7.47
C ASN A 79 -3.26 -11.19 6.25
N GLY A 80 -2.25 -11.12 5.39
CA GLY A 80 -2.20 -10.25 4.22
C GLY A 80 -1.77 -8.81 4.52
N THR A 81 -1.23 -8.55 5.71
CA THR A 81 -0.71 -7.23 6.09
C THR A 81 0.71 -7.08 5.58
N LEU A 82 1.00 -5.99 4.86
CA LEU A 82 2.32 -5.72 4.31
C LEU A 82 3.27 -5.23 5.41
N GLY A 83 4.37 -5.94 5.60
CA GLY A 83 5.48 -5.52 6.47
C GLY A 83 6.75 -5.37 5.66
N ASP A 84 7.52 -4.30 5.93
CA ASP A 84 8.87 -4.17 5.41
C ASP A 84 9.82 -5.07 6.21
N ILE A 85 10.61 -5.87 5.50
CA ILE A 85 11.55 -6.82 6.10
C ILE A 85 13.02 -6.40 5.92
N MET A 86 13.28 -5.26 5.28
CA MET A 86 14.63 -4.76 5.07
C MET A 86 15.06 -3.76 6.15
N LEU A 87 16.31 -3.89 6.57
CA LEU A 87 17.02 -2.87 7.35
C LEU A 87 17.67 -1.91 6.35
N GLY A 88 16.84 -1.04 5.77
CA GLY A 88 17.27 -0.02 4.80
C GLY A 88 17.38 1.37 5.42
N HIS A 89 17.89 2.31 4.62
CA HIS A 89 17.81 3.73 4.92
C HIS A 89 16.72 4.38 4.07
N ASP A 90 15.99 5.33 4.65
CA ASP A 90 14.94 6.06 3.94
C ASP A 90 15.49 7.07 2.91
N SER A 91 16.80 7.39 2.98
CA SER A 91 17.43 8.41 2.15
C SER A 91 18.78 7.96 1.55
N LEU A 92 19.16 8.61 0.45
CA LEU A 92 20.42 8.35 -0.25
C LEU A 92 21.65 8.61 0.62
N GLU A 93 21.59 9.60 1.51
CA GLU A 93 22.69 9.95 2.43
C GLU A 93 23.04 8.78 3.35
N GLY A 94 22.06 7.99 3.79
CA GLY A 94 22.31 6.80 4.61
C GLY A 94 23.19 5.77 3.88
N TYR A 95 23.02 5.67 2.56
CA TYR A 95 23.84 4.80 1.72
C TYR A 95 25.19 5.41 1.37
N LEU A 96 25.30 6.73 1.22
CA LEU A 96 26.55 7.43 0.92
C LEU A 96 27.50 7.50 2.14
N SER A 97 26.98 7.36 3.36
CA SER A 97 27.76 7.52 4.59
C SER A 97 28.80 6.40 4.83
N HIS A 98 28.76 5.31 4.06
CA HIS A 98 29.69 4.19 4.18
C HIS A 98 30.84 4.20 3.14
N ASP A 99 30.82 5.14 2.18
CA ASP A 99 31.93 5.40 1.26
C ASP A 99 32.83 6.50 1.85
N THR A 100 33.69 6.14 2.80
CA THR A 100 34.80 6.98 3.29
C THR A 100 36.13 6.30 3.13
#